data_AF-A0A2V7HTE1-F1
#
_entry.id   AF-A0A2V7HTE1-F1
#
_cell.length_a   1.000
_cell.length_b   1.000
_cell.length_c   1.000
_cell.angle_alpha   90.00
_cell.angle_beta   90.00
_cell.angle_gamma   90.00
#
_symmetry.space_group_name_H-M   'P 1'
#
loop_
_entity.id
_entity.type
_entity.pdbx_description
1 polymer ?
#
loop_
_entity_poly.entity_id
_entity_poly.type
_entity_poly.pdbx_seq_one_letter_code
_entity_poly.pdbx_strand_id
1 'polypeptide(L)'
;MKTVGIRELKNRLSSYLREARARDTVAITDRGRVVAELTPPRTNGRQHAFAELARRGSITLRKNDARAYRPGRKRLLAPGVLRRLLEKV
;
A
#
# COMPACT_ATOMS: atom_id res chain seq x y z
N MET A 1 -1.32 -14.29 18.01
CA MET A 1 -0.62 -14.38 16.72
C MET A 1 -0.71 -15.82 16.24
N LYS A 2 -1.35 -16.06 15.10
CA LYS A 2 -1.71 -17.42 14.65
C LYS A 2 -0.76 -17.83 13.53
N THR A 3 -0.23 -19.05 13.56
CA THR A 3 0.76 -19.52 12.58
C THR A 3 0.12 -20.55 11.65
N VAL A 4 0.23 -20.34 10.34
CA VAL A 4 -0.43 -21.17 9.31
C VAL A 4 0.59 -21.55 8.25
N GLY A 5 0.56 -22.79 7.79
CA GLY A 5 1.38 -23.24 6.67
C GLY A 5 0.83 -22.80 5.31
N ILE A 6 1.70 -22.59 4.32
CA ILE A 6 1.31 -22.11 2.98
C ILE A 6 0.25 -23.01 2.30
N ARG A 7 0.32 -24.33 2.55
CA ARG A 7 -0.63 -25.32 2.04
C ARG A 7 -2.02 -25.14 2.65
N GLU A 8 -2.09 -24.91 3.96
CA GLU A 8 -3.35 -24.71 4.67
C GLU A 8 -3.96 -23.35 4.32
N LEU A 9 -3.13 -22.31 4.23
CA LEU A 9 -3.55 -20.97 3.81
C LEU A 9 -4.24 -21.03 2.45
N LYS A 10 -3.68 -21.76 1.47
CA LYS A 10 -4.28 -21.89 0.13
C LYS A 10 -5.68 -22.49 0.18
N ASN A 11 -5.88 -23.51 1.02
CA ASN A 11 -7.15 -24.24 1.10
C ASN A 11 -8.23 -23.49 1.89
N ARG A 12 -7.84 -22.57 2.80
CA ARG A 12 -8.75 -21.88 3.73
C ARG A 12 -8.58 -20.37 3.76
N LEU A 13 -8.10 -19.76 2.67
CA LEU A 13 -7.75 -18.34 2.59
C LEU A 13 -8.89 -17.42 3.09
N SER A 14 -10.13 -17.69 2.69
CA SER A 14 -11.30 -16.89 3.08
C SER A 14 -11.53 -16.86 4.59
N SER A 15 -11.21 -17.94 5.31
CA SER A 15 -11.32 -17.99 6.77
C SER A 15 -10.26 -17.08 7.40
N TYR A 16 -9.01 -17.23 6.98
CA TYR A 16 -7.90 -16.43 7.48
C TYR A 16 -7.99 -14.95 7.11
N LEU A 17 -8.61 -14.61 5.97
CA LEU A 17 -8.91 -13.22 5.63
C LEU A 17 -9.96 -12.59 6.55
N ARG A 18 -10.94 -13.37 7.06
CA ARG A 18 -11.91 -12.88 8.05
C ARG A 18 -11.24 -12.67 9.40
N GLU A 19 -10.40 -13.61 9.82
CA GLU A 19 -9.58 -13.47 11.04
C GLU A 19 -8.66 -12.24 10.93
N ALA A 20 -7.97 -12.06 9.81
CA ALA A 20 -7.10 -10.91 9.58
C ALA A 20 -7.85 -9.57 9.61
N ARG A 21 -9.09 -9.53 9.09
CA ARG A 21 -9.96 -8.34 9.17
C ARG A 21 -10.39 -8.01 10.60
N ALA A 22 -10.48 -9.00 11.48
CA ALA A 22 -10.81 -8.83 12.90
C ALA A 22 -9.64 -8.26 13.74
N ARG A 23 -8.58 -7.78 13.09
CA ARG A 23 -7.31 -7.29 13.66
C ARG A 23 -6.36 -8.36 14.17
N ASP A 24 -6.62 -9.63 13.89
CA ASP A 24 -5.66 -10.69 14.17
C ASP A 24 -4.55 -10.71 13.11
N THR A 25 -3.30 -10.90 13.56
CA THR A 25 -2.16 -11.09 12.65
C THR A 25 -1.88 -12.58 12.50
N VAL A 26 -1.85 -13.04 11.25
CA VAL A 26 -1.58 -14.44 10.90
C VAL A 26 -0.20 -14.56 10.25
N ALA A 27 0.71 -15.27 10.90
CA ALA A 27 2.03 -15.59 10.37
C ALA A 27 1.92 -16.77 9.40
N ILE A 28 2.44 -16.61 8.20
CA ILE A 28 2.43 -17.60 7.14
C ILE A 28 3.80 -18.26 7.12
N THR A 29 3.82 -19.59 7.16
CA THR A 29 5.04 -20.39 7.17
C THR A 29 5.16 -21.24 5.91
N ASP A 30 6.38 -21.38 5.41
CA ASP A 30 6.75 -22.43 4.46
C ASP A 30 7.78 -23.35 5.14
N ARG A 31 7.47 -24.65 5.21
CA ARG A 31 8.32 -25.67 5.86
C ARG A 31 8.84 -25.26 7.25
N GLY A 32 7.97 -24.64 8.05
CA GLY A 32 8.31 -24.20 9.42
C GLY A 32 9.04 -22.86 9.53
N ARG A 33 9.35 -22.18 8.42
CA ARG A 33 9.92 -20.82 8.42
C ARG A 33 8.85 -19.80 8.09
N VAL A 34 8.77 -18.71 8.86
CA VAL A 34 7.84 -17.61 8.57
C VAL A 34 8.30 -16.89 7.29
N VAL A 35 7.41 -16.78 6.31
CA VAL A 35 7.68 -16.17 5.00
C VAL A 35 6.84 -14.93 4.73
N ALA A 36 5.70 -14.78 5.41
CA ALA A 36 4.81 -13.62 5.24
C ALA A 36 3.91 -13.44 6.46
N GLU A 37 3.29 -12.26 6.55
CA GLU A 37 2.26 -11.95 7.54
C GLU A 37 1.02 -11.44 6.84
N LEU A 38 -0.14 -11.96 7.25
CA LEU A 38 -1.44 -11.45 6.85
C LEU A 38 -1.96 -10.56 7.97
N THR A 39 -2.00 -9.26 7.69
CA THR A 39 -2.49 -8.23 8.61
C THR A 39 -3.75 -7.57 8.04
N PRO A 40 -4.63 -6.99 8.88
CA PRO A 40 -5.70 -6.14 8.39
C PRO A 40 -5.14 -5.04 7.47
N PRO A 41 -5.87 -4.66 6.40
CA PRO A 41 -5.47 -3.52 5.60
C PRO A 41 -5.38 -2.29 6.51
N ARG A 42 -4.20 -1.67 6.55
CA ARG A 42 -4.03 -0.38 7.23
C ARG A 42 -4.91 0.62 6.50
N THR A 43 -6.03 1.02 7.11
CA THR A 43 -7.12 1.76 6.47
C THR A 43 -6.65 2.97 5.66
N ASN A 44 -5.53 3.60 5.99
CA ASN A 44 -4.78 4.53 5.13
C ASN A 44 -3.32 4.57 5.60
N GLY A 45 -2.47 3.67 5.09
CA GLY A 45 -1.13 3.40 5.64
C GLY A 45 -0.14 4.56 5.73
N ARG A 46 -0.33 5.67 4.98
CA ARG A 46 0.49 6.89 5.13
C ARG A 46 -0.27 8.06 5.75
N GLN A 47 -1.59 8.13 5.56
CA GLN A 47 -2.36 9.30 6.00
C GLN A 47 -2.70 9.25 7.50
N HIS A 48 -2.80 8.06 8.11
CA HIS A 48 -3.15 7.95 9.53
C HIS A 48 -2.00 8.26 10.51
N ALA A 49 -0.76 7.88 10.20
CA ALA A 49 0.37 8.17 11.09
C ALA A 49 0.57 9.68 11.27
N PHE A 50 0.43 10.44 10.18
CA PHE A 50 0.47 11.89 10.21
C PHE A 50 -0.84 12.52 10.72
N ALA A 51 -1.99 11.83 10.63
CA ALA A 51 -3.24 12.34 11.18
C ALA A 51 -3.19 12.50 12.70
N GLU A 52 -2.55 11.56 13.43
CA GLU A 52 -2.42 11.69 14.88
C GLU A 52 -1.46 12.81 15.28
N LEU A 53 -0.32 12.94 14.57
CA LEU A 53 0.62 14.04 14.75
C LEU A 53 -0.01 15.41 14.42
N ALA A 54 -0.88 15.46 13.40
CA ALA A 54 -1.61 16.66 13.03
C ALA A 54 -2.66 17.04 14.07
N ARG A 55 -3.39 16.05 14.61
CA ARG A 55 -4.35 16.26 15.70
C ARG A 55 -3.68 16.78 16.97
N ARG A 56 -2.46 16.33 17.27
CA ARG A 56 -1.65 16.80 18.40
C ARG A 56 -1.00 18.18 18.14
N GLY A 57 -1.15 18.75 16.94
CA GLY A 57 -0.57 20.04 16.56
C GLY A 57 0.93 20.01 16.28
N SER A 58 1.56 18.83 16.31
CA SER A 58 3.02 18.69 16.09
C SER A 58 3.41 18.86 14.63
N ILE A 59 2.47 18.62 13.70
CA ILE A 59 2.64 18.89 12.27
C ILE A 59 1.36 19.50 11.71
N THR A 60 1.46 20.24 10.62
CA THR A 60 0.28 20.65 9.84
C THR A 60 0.35 19.98 8.47
N LEU A 61 -0.68 19.19 8.15
CA LEU A 61 -0.80 18.58 6.83
C LEU A 61 -1.05 19.69 5.80
N ARG A 62 -0.11 19.88 4.88
CA ARG A 62 -0.31 20.82 3.79
C ARG A 62 -1.42 20.28 2.88
N LYS A 63 -2.50 21.06 2.71
CA LYS A 63 -3.50 20.77 1.67
C LYS A 63 -2.78 20.79 0.32
N ASN A 64 -2.98 19.75 -0.49
CA ASN A 64 -2.33 19.66 -1.79
C ASN A 64 -2.94 20.73 -2.71
N ASP A 65 -2.33 21.91 -2.75
CA ASP A 65 -2.73 22.98 -3.64
C ASP A 65 -1.99 22.83 -4.97
N ALA A 66 -2.73 22.45 -6.00
CA ALA A 66 -2.21 22.35 -7.36
C ALA A 66 -1.59 23.69 -7.83
N ARG A 67 -2.02 24.83 -7.30
CA ARG A 67 -1.46 26.15 -7.62
C ARG A 67 -0.09 26.41 -6.98
N ALA A 68 0.28 25.66 -5.93
CA ALA A 68 1.61 25.75 -5.33
C ALA A 68 2.69 25.18 -6.25
N TYR A 69 2.31 24.36 -7.22
CA TYR A 69 3.19 23.97 -8.32
C TYR A 69 3.08 25.02 -9.41
N ARG A 70 4.14 25.80 -9.63
CA ARG A 70 4.23 26.60 -10.87
C ARG A 70 4.04 25.63 -12.03
N PRO A 71 3.16 25.90 -13.00
CA PRO A 71 3.08 25.09 -14.21
C PRO A 71 4.45 25.21 -14.88
N GLY A 72 5.32 24.23 -14.65
CA GLY A 72 6.55 24.11 -15.40
C GLY A 72 6.14 24.06 -16.87
N ARG A 73 6.89 24.73 -17.76
CA ARG A 73 6.74 24.51 -19.19
C ARG A 73 6.76 22.99 -19.37
N LYS A 74 5.61 22.40 -19.71
CA LYS A 74 5.56 20.99 -20.04
C LYS A 74 6.58 20.87 -21.17
N ARG A 75 7.70 20.19 -20.92
CA ARG A 75 8.53 19.67 -22.01
C ARG A 75 7.64 18.64 -22.67
N LEU A 76 6.76 19.13 -23.56
CA LEU A 76 6.01 18.28 -24.44
C LEU A 76 7.09 17.45 -25.14
N LEU A 77 6.97 16.13 -25.01
CA LEU A 77 7.80 15.25 -25.80
C LEU A 77 7.67 15.70 -27.26
N ALA A 78 8.78 15.72 -27.99
CA ALA A 78 8.74 16.08 -29.39
C ALA A 78 7.64 15.25 -30.09
N PRO A 79 6.88 15.83 -31.02
CA PRO A 79 5.82 15.11 -31.73
C PRO A 79 6.33 13.75 -32.23
N GLY A 80 5.60 12.68 -31.92
CA GLY A 80 5.96 11.31 -32.33
C GLY A 80 6.82 10.49 -31.36
N VAL A 81 7.37 11.07 -30.29
CA VAL A 81 8.13 10.32 -29.28
C VAL A 81 7.24 9.35 -28.49
N LEU A 82 6.01 9.75 -28.15
CA LEU A 82 5.06 8.89 -27.44
C LEU A 82 4.71 7.64 -28.26
N ARG A 83 4.49 7.82 -29.57
CA ARG A 83 4.23 6.71 -30.49
C ARG A 83 5.40 5.72 -30.52
N ARG A 84 6.63 6.24 -30.60
CA ARG A 84 7.86 5.44 -30.63
C ARG A 84 8.15 4.67 -29.34
N LEU A 85 7.64 5.16 -28.21
CA LEU A 85 7.73 4.48 -26.91
C LEU A 85 6.67 3.38 -26.75
N LEU A 86 5.48 3.58 -27.32
CA LEU A 86 4.39 2.61 -27.27
C LEU A 86 4.59 1.45 -28.27
N GLU A 87 5.28 1.70 -29.38
CA GLU A 87 5.65 0.66 -30.37
C GLU A 87 6.85 -0.21 -29.92
N LYS A 88 7.45 0.08 -28.75
CA LYS A 88 8.59 -0.65 -28.19
C LYS A 88 8.21 -1.68 -27.11
N VAL A 89 6.91 -1.96 -26.93
CA VAL A 89 6.36 -2.98 -26.03
C VAL A 89 5.71 -4.07 -26.88
#